data_AF-A0A962XGE5-F1
#
_entry.id   AF-A0A962XGE5-F1
#
_cell.length_a   1.000
_cell.length_b   1.000
_cell.length_c   1.000
_cell.angle_alpha   90.00
_cell.angle_beta   90.00
_cell.angle_gamma   90.00
#
_symmetry.space_group_name_H-M   'P 1'
#
loop_
_entity.id
_entity.type
_entity.pdbx_description
1 polymer ?
#
loop_
_entity_poly.entity_id
_entity_poly.type
_entity_poly.pdbx_seq_one_letter_code
_entity_poly.pdbx_strand_id
1 'polypeptide(L)'
;MRTLLHTYIKEGGSDAVVLFAAENDVADLPDLPPNVLLVVVEELASTGHDLWLAALSWGAGCVVLGAGLNVPPRSREALRHQLAIGQALLRPMGWPESSLRWLDLPTSTFDFTASRQWDGKHAGFAANAPKRQFVSLALDHLWQEASARPDIIDLPAGAPYGQVTVNGERCTLCLGCTSVCPAGALNAG
;
A
#
# COMPACT_ATOMS: atom_id res chain seq x y z
N MET A 1 -9.28 1.34 9.83
CA MET A 1 -9.30 1.42 8.36
C MET A 1 -10.42 0.60 7.73
N ARG A 2 -10.39 -0.75 7.78
CA ARG A 2 -11.46 -1.58 7.18
C ARG A 2 -12.87 -1.15 7.58
N THR A 3 -13.13 -1.04 8.89
CA THR A 3 -14.44 -0.61 9.40
C THR A 3 -14.83 0.77 8.89
N LEU A 4 -13.87 1.69 8.79
CA LEU A 4 -14.11 3.05 8.28
C LEU A 4 -14.60 3.03 6.83
N LEU A 5 -13.87 2.32 5.95
CA LEU A 5 -14.23 2.18 4.53
C LEU A 5 -15.56 1.41 4.35
N HIS A 6 -15.72 0.28 5.04
CA HIS A 6 -16.94 -0.52 4.95
C HIS A 6 -18.16 0.25 5.42
N THR A 7 -18.05 1.02 6.51
CA THR A 7 -19.13 1.90 6.98
C THR A 7 -19.42 3.00 5.97
N TYR A 8 -18.39 3.70 5.47
CA TYR A 8 -18.57 4.77 4.47
C TYR A 8 -19.35 4.29 3.24
N ILE A 9 -18.96 3.14 2.69
CA ILE A 9 -19.60 2.53 1.53
C ILE A 9 -21.03 2.06 1.86
N LYS A 10 -21.23 1.46 3.05
CA LYS A 10 -22.55 0.99 3.51
C LYS A 10 -23.55 2.14 3.64
N GLU A 11 -23.10 3.32 4.06
CA GLU A 11 -23.90 4.54 4.16
C GLU A 11 -24.08 5.25 2.79
N GLY A 12 -23.68 4.61 1.69
CA GLY A 12 -23.88 5.11 0.32
C GLY A 12 -22.75 5.98 -0.23
N GLY A 13 -21.63 6.08 0.49
CA GLY A 13 -20.45 6.79 0.00
C GLY A 13 -19.82 6.08 -1.22
N SER A 14 -19.37 6.89 -2.19
CA SER A 14 -18.61 6.44 -3.35
C SER A 14 -17.28 7.20 -3.43
N ASP A 15 -16.35 6.73 -4.26
CA ASP A 15 -15.12 7.48 -4.59
C ASP A 15 -14.27 7.84 -3.35
N ALA A 16 -14.22 6.92 -2.38
CA ALA A 16 -13.50 7.13 -1.12
C ALA A 16 -12.01 7.38 -1.36
N VAL A 17 -11.48 8.47 -0.80
CA VAL A 17 -10.05 8.76 -0.78
C VAL A 17 -9.55 8.67 0.65
N VAL A 18 -8.62 7.75 0.90
CA VAL A 18 -7.99 7.64 2.22
C VAL A 18 -6.76 8.55 2.26
N LEU A 19 -6.77 9.53 3.15
CA LEU A 19 -5.65 10.45 3.36
C LEU A 19 -4.96 10.09 4.67
N PHE A 20 -3.67 9.75 4.62
CA PHE A 20 -2.83 9.63 5.80
C PHE A 20 -2.08 10.93 6.05
N ALA A 21 -2.11 11.44 7.27
CA ALA A 21 -1.32 12.59 7.71
C ALA A 21 -0.84 12.39 9.16
N ALA A 22 0.34 12.92 9.48
CA ALA A 22 0.81 12.92 10.87
C ALA A 22 0.01 13.94 11.70
N GLU A 23 -0.17 13.70 13.01
CA GLU A 23 -0.88 14.62 13.92
C GLU A 23 -0.43 16.08 13.79
N ASN A 24 0.88 16.29 13.71
CA ASN A 24 1.49 17.62 13.61
C ASN A 24 1.29 18.30 12.24
N ASP A 25 0.90 17.55 11.21
CA ASP A 25 0.73 18.05 9.84
C ASP A 25 -0.76 18.31 9.49
N VAL A 26 -1.70 17.95 10.38
CA VAL A 26 -3.15 18.09 10.13
C VAL A 26 -3.55 19.54 9.90
N ALA A 27 -2.93 20.49 10.61
CA ALA A 27 -3.22 21.92 10.48
C ALA A 27 -2.79 22.50 9.12
N ASP A 28 -1.90 21.80 8.41
CA ASP A 28 -1.34 22.21 7.12
C ASP A 28 -2.08 21.59 5.92
N LEU A 29 -3.13 20.80 6.20
CA LEU A 29 -3.98 20.18 5.19
C LEU A 29 -4.86 21.22 4.47
N PRO A 30 -5.12 21.03 3.16
CA PRO A 30 -6.11 21.81 2.45
C PRO A 30 -7.52 21.44 2.92
N ASP A 31 -8.53 22.20 2.47
CA ASP A 31 -9.93 21.83 2.69
C ASP A 31 -10.21 20.42 2.15
N LEU A 32 -10.78 19.57 3.00
CA LEU A 32 -11.04 18.18 2.68
C LEU A 32 -12.48 17.99 2.19
N PRO A 33 -12.71 17.48 0.97
CA PRO A 33 -14.06 17.17 0.50
C PRO A 33 -14.67 15.96 1.23
N PRO A 34 -16.00 15.76 1.15
CA PRO A 34 -16.71 14.74 1.93
C PRO A 34 -16.30 13.27 1.63
N ASN A 35 -15.67 13.02 0.50
CA ASN A 35 -15.18 11.69 0.12
C ASN A 35 -13.78 11.39 0.68
N VAL A 36 -13.13 12.35 1.36
CA VAL A 36 -11.83 12.15 2.00
C VAL A 36 -12.01 11.61 3.42
N LEU A 37 -11.46 10.43 3.64
CA LEU A 37 -11.39 9.75 4.93
C LEU A 37 -9.99 10.00 5.52
N LEU A 38 -9.88 11.05 6.34
CA LEU A 38 -8.64 11.39 7.03
C LEU A 38 -8.31 10.35 8.10
N VAL A 39 -7.11 9.78 8.01
CA VAL A 39 -6.53 8.89 9.01
C VAL A 39 -5.28 9.54 9.57
N VAL A 40 -5.43 10.05 10.78
CA VAL A 40 -4.35 10.67 11.53
C VAL A 40 -3.49 9.57 12.16
N VAL A 41 -2.17 9.70 12.02
CA VAL A 41 -1.17 8.79 12.58
C VAL A 41 -0.14 9.58 13.38
N GLU A 42 0.55 8.92 14.30
CA GLU A 42 1.63 9.56 15.07
C GLU A 42 2.78 10.00 14.13
N GLU A 43 3.18 9.10 13.23
CA GLU A 43 4.18 9.38 12.19
C GLU A 43 3.72 8.79 10.86
N LEU A 44 3.90 9.53 9.76
CA LEU A 44 3.54 9.04 8.42
C LEU A 44 4.28 7.74 8.05
N ALA A 45 5.53 7.61 8.51
CA ALA A 45 6.40 6.44 8.31
C ALA A 45 5.96 5.18 9.09
N SER A 46 4.97 5.29 9.97
CA SER A 46 4.33 4.13 10.61
C SER A 46 3.45 3.34 9.62
N THR A 47 3.08 3.96 8.50
CA THR A 47 2.32 3.34 7.42
C THR A 47 3.25 2.83 6.33
N GLY A 48 2.79 1.86 5.55
CA GLY A 48 3.52 1.35 4.39
C GLY A 48 2.57 0.82 3.34
N HIS A 49 3.15 0.37 2.22
CA HIS A 49 2.37 -0.15 1.10
C HIS A 49 1.50 -1.37 1.48
N ASP A 50 1.81 -2.08 2.57
CA ASP A 50 0.93 -3.09 3.15
C ASP A 50 -0.44 -2.52 3.53
N LEU A 51 -0.45 -1.40 4.25
CA LEU A 51 -1.69 -0.74 4.65
C LEU A 51 -2.35 -0.01 3.48
N TRP A 52 -1.59 0.58 2.56
CA TRP A 52 -2.14 1.32 1.43
C TRP A 52 -2.82 0.38 0.42
N LEU A 53 -2.21 -0.76 0.09
CA LEU A 53 -2.82 -1.80 -0.75
C LEU A 53 -4.05 -2.42 -0.05
N ALA A 54 -4.00 -2.58 1.28
CA ALA A 54 -5.16 -3.03 2.03
C ALA A 54 -6.31 -2.01 1.99
N ALA A 55 -6.02 -0.71 2.09
CA ALA A 55 -7.03 0.33 1.95
C ALA A 55 -7.70 0.30 0.57
N LEU A 56 -6.90 0.16 -0.50
CA LEU A 56 -7.44 -0.05 -1.85
C LEU A 56 -8.35 -1.28 -1.88
N SER A 57 -7.88 -2.46 -1.46
CA SER A 57 -8.70 -3.69 -1.48
C SER A 57 -9.98 -3.62 -0.64
N TRP A 58 -10.04 -2.77 0.38
CA TRP A 58 -11.27 -2.51 1.14
C TRP A 58 -12.23 -1.48 0.51
N GLY A 59 -11.90 -0.93 -0.66
CA GLY A 59 -12.77 -0.05 -1.44
C GLY A 59 -12.33 1.41 -1.51
N ALA A 60 -11.10 1.75 -1.09
CA ALA A 60 -10.57 3.08 -1.37
C ALA A 60 -10.30 3.22 -2.88
N GLY A 61 -10.82 4.27 -3.51
CA GLY A 61 -10.53 4.60 -4.91
C GLY A 61 -9.19 5.32 -5.09
N CYS A 62 -8.62 5.86 -4.00
CA CYS A 62 -7.28 6.44 -3.95
C CYS A 62 -6.76 6.44 -2.51
N VAL A 63 -5.44 6.31 -2.34
CA VAL A 63 -4.72 6.59 -1.10
C VAL A 63 -3.77 7.76 -1.32
N VAL A 64 -3.78 8.72 -0.41
CA VAL A 64 -2.94 9.92 -0.42
C VAL A 64 -2.08 9.95 0.84
N LEU A 65 -0.79 10.22 0.68
CA LEU A 65 0.15 10.44 1.79
C LEU A 65 0.43 11.94 1.90
N GLY A 66 -0.16 12.60 2.90
CA GLY A 66 0.10 13.98 3.27
C GLY A 66 1.38 14.07 4.11
N ALA A 67 2.46 14.51 3.48
CA ALA A 67 3.77 14.61 4.09
C ALA A 67 4.15 16.06 4.38
N GLY A 68 4.14 16.43 5.66
CA GLY A 68 4.63 17.74 6.10
C GLY A 68 6.15 17.88 6.09
N LEU A 69 6.57 19.10 6.42
CA LEU A 69 7.98 19.50 6.43
C LEU A 69 8.79 18.76 7.52
N ASN A 70 8.11 18.25 8.55
CA ASN A 70 8.75 17.59 9.68
C ASN A 70 9.06 16.10 9.44
N VAL A 71 8.59 15.52 8.32
CA VAL A 71 8.94 14.13 7.97
C VAL A 71 10.45 14.05 7.72
N PRO A 72 11.22 13.25 8.48
CA PRO A 72 12.67 13.18 8.32
C PRO A 72 13.07 12.78 6.90
N PRO A 73 14.18 13.30 6.34
CA PRO A 73 14.57 13.05 4.95
C PRO A 73 14.68 11.55 4.60
N ARG A 74 15.24 10.73 5.50
CA ARG A 74 15.32 9.27 5.31
C ARG A 74 13.95 8.60 5.29
N SER A 75 13.05 9.01 6.18
CA SER A 75 11.69 8.50 6.23
C SER A 75 10.91 8.87 4.97
N ARG A 76 11.10 10.10 4.48
CA ARG A 76 10.52 10.59 3.23
C ARG A 76 11.02 9.82 2.01
N GLU A 77 12.32 9.54 1.94
CA GLU A 77 12.91 8.69 0.91
C GLU A 77 12.34 7.26 0.96
N ALA A 78 12.30 6.65 2.14
CA ALA A 78 11.75 5.31 2.33
C ALA A 78 10.27 5.24 1.93
N LEU A 79 9.46 6.21 2.33
CA LEU A 79 8.05 6.30 1.95
C LEU A 79 7.86 6.46 0.44
N ARG A 80 8.65 7.33 -0.21
CA ARG A 80 8.60 7.48 -1.68
C ARG A 80 9.04 6.20 -2.40
N HIS A 81 10.02 5.49 -1.89
CA HIS A 81 10.39 4.20 -2.45
C HIS A 81 9.26 3.17 -2.28
N GLN A 82 8.63 3.10 -1.11
CA GLN A 82 7.46 2.24 -0.92
C GLN A 82 6.28 2.63 -1.81
N LEU A 83 6.08 3.93 -2.07
CA LEU A 83 5.07 4.42 -3.01
C LEU A 83 5.35 3.91 -4.43
N ALA A 84 6.61 4.01 -4.89
CA ALA A 84 7.04 3.51 -6.19
C ALA A 84 6.84 1.99 -6.31
N ILE A 85 7.14 1.22 -5.25
CA ILE A 85 6.88 -0.23 -5.21
C ILE A 85 5.38 -0.51 -5.32
N GLY A 86 4.54 0.19 -4.54
CA GLY A 86 3.08 0.02 -4.60
C GLY A 86 2.51 0.34 -5.98
N GLN A 87 2.95 1.43 -6.60
CA GLN A 87 2.57 1.80 -7.97
C GLN A 87 3.05 0.78 -9.01
N ALA A 88 4.26 0.24 -8.86
CA ALA A 88 4.79 -0.79 -9.75
C ALA A 88 4.03 -2.12 -9.63
N LEU A 89 3.57 -2.49 -8.43
CA LEU A 89 2.67 -3.64 -8.23
C LEU A 89 1.34 -3.41 -8.96
N LEU A 90 0.74 -2.23 -8.77
CA LEU A 90 -0.59 -1.89 -9.25
C LEU A 90 -0.69 -1.71 -10.78
N ARG A 91 0.30 -1.05 -11.40
CA ARG A 91 0.25 -0.64 -12.81
C ARG A 91 0.02 -1.82 -13.79
N PRO A 92 0.76 -2.95 -13.72
CA PRO A 92 0.54 -4.10 -14.60
C PRO A 92 -0.82 -4.78 -14.39
N MET A 93 -1.44 -4.59 -13.23
CA MET A 93 -2.80 -5.06 -12.91
C MET A 93 -3.89 -4.12 -13.48
N GLY A 94 -3.51 -3.06 -14.21
CA GLY A 94 -4.42 -2.10 -14.81
C GLY A 94 -4.94 -1.02 -13.86
N TRP A 95 -4.31 -0.87 -12.69
CA TRP A 95 -4.63 0.19 -11.75
C TRP A 95 -3.91 1.49 -12.14
N PRO A 96 -4.59 2.65 -12.04
CA PRO A 96 -3.95 3.94 -12.26
C PRO A 96 -2.80 4.18 -11.28
N GLU A 97 -1.72 4.81 -11.74
CA GLU A 97 -0.62 5.22 -10.86
C GLU A 97 -1.10 6.18 -9.77
N SER A 98 -2.14 6.97 -10.08
CA SER A 98 -2.82 7.87 -9.15
C SER A 98 -3.63 7.14 -8.06
N SER A 99 -3.72 5.80 -8.05
CA SER A 99 -4.30 5.07 -6.93
C SER A 99 -3.50 5.24 -5.63
N LEU A 100 -2.20 5.54 -5.73
CA LEU A 100 -1.34 5.91 -4.61
C LEU A 100 -0.66 7.25 -4.93
N ARG A 101 -0.89 8.29 -4.10
CA ARG A 101 -0.39 9.64 -4.36
C ARG A 101 0.39 10.23 -3.20
N TRP A 102 1.33 11.09 -3.54
CA TRP A 102 2.07 11.93 -2.60
C TRP A 102 1.47 13.34 -2.57
N LEU A 103 1.32 13.90 -1.38
CA LEU A 103 0.92 15.28 -1.15
C LEU A 103 1.94 15.95 -0.24
N ASP A 104 2.59 17.00 -0.74
CA ASP A 104 3.47 17.83 0.07
C ASP A 104 2.66 18.86 0.86
N LEU A 105 2.92 18.96 2.17
CA LEU A 105 2.28 19.92 3.07
C LEU A 105 3.30 20.95 3.58
N PRO A 106 2.89 22.22 3.80
CA PRO A 106 1.55 22.74 3.59
C PRO A 106 1.18 22.91 2.11
N THR A 107 -0.11 22.79 1.79
CA THR A 107 -0.67 23.12 0.48
C THR A 107 -2.05 23.75 0.62
N SER A 108 -2.40 24.67 -0.27
CA SER A 108 -3.73 25.29 -0.30
C SER A 108 -4.76 24.49 -1.11
N THR A 109 -4.31 23.64 -2.04
CA THR A 109 -5.20 22.88 -2.93
C THR A 109 -4.61 21.51 -3.24
N PHE A 110 -5.50 20.54 -3.41
CA PHE A 110 -5.17 19.22 -3.91
C PHE A 110 -6.41 18.59 -4.56
N ASP A 111 -6.22 17.82 -5.62
CA ASP A 111 -7.31 17.11 -6.27
C ASP A 111 -7.58 15.78 -5.55
N PHE A 112 -8.64 15.71 -4.75
CA PHE A 112 -9.09 14.48 -4.08
C PHE A 112 -10.07 13.66 -4.89
N THR A 113 -10.05 13.76 -6.22
CA THR A 113 -10.79 12.84 -7.09
C THR A 113 -10.24 11.42 -6.92
N ALA A 114 -11.12 10.44 -6.76
CA ALA A 114 -10.73 9.04 -6.73
C ALA A 114 -10.21 8.59 -8.10
N SER A 115 -9.17 7.77 -8.09
CA SER A 115 -8.54 7.31 -9.33
C SER A 115 -9.28 6.14 -9.97
N ARG A 116 -10.03 5.39 -9.16
CA ARG A 116 -10.83 4.27 -9.60
C ARG A 116 -12.15 4.24 -8.83
N GLN A 117 -13.23 3.94 -9.54
CA GLN A 117 -14.47 3.51 -8.92
C GLN A 117 -14.45 2.01 -8.67
N TRP A 118 -14.96 1.59 -7.51
CA TRP A 118 -15.03 0.16 -7.19
C TRP A 118 -16.26 -0.45 -7.84
N ASP A 119 -16.03 -1.30 -8.84
CA ASP A 119 -17.04 -2.08 -9.57
C ASP A 119 -17.10 -3.55 -9.12
N GLY A 120 -16.07 -4.00 -8.40
CA GLY A 120 -15.89 -5.35 -7.89
C GLY A 120 -16.36 -5.58 -6.45
N LYS A 121 -15.97 -6.72 -5.87
CA LYS A 121 -16.22 -6.98 -4.44
C LYS A 121 -15.16 -6.28 -3.59
N HIS A 122 -15.53 -5.78 -2.42
CA HIS A 122 -14.56 -5.32 -1.43
C HIS A 122 -13.99 -6.52 -0.65
N ALA A 123 -12.72 -6.44 -0.28
CA ALA A 123 -12.07 -7.50 0.48
C ALA A 123 -12.70 -7.70 1.87
N GLY A 124 -12.82 -8.97 2.27
CA GLY A 124 -13.38 -9.38 3.56
C GLY A 124 -12.35 -9.74 4.64
N PHE A 125 -11.05 -9.72 4.34
CA PHE A 125 -10.00 -10.11 5.29
C PHE A 125 -9.88 -9.12 6.46
N ALA A 126 -9.55 -9.61 7.64
CA ALA A 126 -9.41 -8.79 8.85
C ALA A 126 -8.06 -8.09 8.92
N ALA A 127 -8.02 -6.95 9.62
CA ALA A 127 -6.82 -6.13 9.80
C ALA A 127 -5.90 -6.65 10.93
N ASN A 128 -5.84 -7.97 11.13
CA ASN A 128 -5.11 -8.63 12.21
C ASN A 128 -4.14 -9.72 11.73
N ALA A 129 -3.98 -9.88 10.42
CA ALA A 129 -2.99 -10.81 9.86
C ALA A 129 -1.56 -10.27 10.11
N PRO A 130 -0.56 -11.15 10.29
CA PRO A 130 0.84 -10.75 10.29
C PRO A 130 1.20 -9.97 9.02
N LYS A 131 2.07 -8.96 9.12
CA LYS A 131 2.37 -7.99 8.05
C LYS A 131 2.58 -8.60 6.66
N ARG A 132 3.34 -9.70 6.54
CA ARG A 132 3.56 -10.39 5.25
C ARG A 132 2.30 -11.02 4.68
N GLN A 133 1.55 -11.71 5.53
CA GLN A 133 0.27 -12.31 5.14
C GLN A 133 -0.74 -11.23 4.78
N PHE A 134 -0.72 -10.11 5.50
CA PHE A 134 -1.59 -8.97 5.25
C PHE A 134 -1.39 -8.36 3.86
N VAL A 135 -0.13 -8.13 3.46
CA VAL A 135 0.22 -7.71 2.09
C VAL A 135 -0.27 -8.71 1.05
N SER A 136 -0.04 -10.01 1.30
CA SER A 136 -0.40 -11.07 0.35
C SER A 136 -1.91 -11.11 0.13
N LEU A 137 -2.71 -11.03 1.21
CA LEU A 137 -4.17 -10.97 1.15
C LEU A 137 -4.67 -9.74 0.35
N ALA A 138 -4.03 -8.58 0.53
CA ALA A 138 -4.36 -7.39 -0.23
C ALA A 138 -4.04 -7.56 -1.72
N LEU A 139 -2.84 -8.05 -2.05
CA LEU A 139 -2.42 -8.29 -3.43
C LEU A 139 -3.26 -9.34 -4.13
N ASP A 140 -3.55 -10.47 -3.48
CA ASP A 140 -4.40 -11.53 -4.02
C ASP A 140 -5.78 -10.97 -4.40
N HIS A 141 -6.36 -10.14 -3.54
CA HIS A 141 -7.64 -9.52 -3.82
C HIS A 141 -7.55 -8.50 -4.97
N LEU A 142 -6.55 -7.62 -4.95
CA LEU A 142 -6.35 -6.62 -6.01
C LEU A 142 -6.10 -7.27 -7.37
N TRP A 143 -5.41 -8.43 -7.40
CA TRP A 143 -5.18 -9.24 -8.59
C TRP A 143 -6.44 -9.95 -9.10
N GLN A 144 -7.29 -10.44 -8.19
CA GLN A 144 -8.58 -11.02 -8.55
C GLN A 144 -9.50 -9.99 -9.24
N GLU A 145 -9.50 -8.76 -8.72
CA GLU A 145 -10.29 -7.62 -9.21
C GLU A 145 -9.54 -6.77 -10.27
N ALA A 146 -8.40 -7.25 -10.76
CA ALA A 146 -7.59 -6.58 -11.79
C ALA A 146 -8.18 -6.78 -13.19
N SER A 147 -8.04 -5.76 -14.04
CA SER A 147 -8.42 -5.85 -15.45
C SER A 147 -7.39 -6.64 -16.29
N ALA A 148 -6.14 -6.67 -15.83
CA ALA A 148 -5.06 -7.48 -16.37
C ALA A 148 -4.41 -8.33 -15.27
N ARG A 149 -4.08 -9.58 -15.59
CA ARG A 149 -3.51 -10.55 -14.64
C ARG A 149 -2.15 -11.02 -15.13
N PRO A 150 -1.10 -10.22 -14.94
CA PRO A 150 0.24 -10.58 -15.37
C PRO A 150 0.78 -11.72 -14.50
N ASP A 151 1.57 -12.61 -15.11
CA ASP A 151 2.30 -13.67 -14.40
C ASP A 151 3.56 -13.14 -13.71
N ILE A 152 4.14 -12.06 -14.24
CA ILE A 152 5.39 -11.45 -13.76
C ILE A 152 5.21 -9.93 -13.68
N ILE A 153 5.65 -9.35 -12.56
CA ILE A 153 5.68 -7.91 -12.32
C ILE A 153 7.12 -7.50 -11.99
N ASP A 154 7.69 -6.62 -12.81
CA ASP A 154 8.98 -6.01 -12.53
C ASP A 154 8.84 -4.95 -11.43
N LEU A 155 9.72 -5.01 -10.43
CA LEU A 155 9.70 -4.12 -9.29
C LEU A 155 10.98 -3.27 -9.19
N PRO A 156 10.91 -2.08 -8.57
CA PRO A 156 12.09 -1.27 -8.29
C PRO A 156 13.13 -2.04 -7.48
N ALA A 157 14.41 -1.70 -7.71
CA ALA A 157 15.52 -2.28 -6.95
C ALA A 157 15.35 -2.02 -5.45
N GLY A 158 15.50 -3.07 -4.63
CA GLY A 158 15.29 -3.00 -3.18
C GLY A 158 13.86 -3.29 -2.73
N ALA A 159 12.96 -3.66 -3.65
CA ALA A 159 11.65 -4.20 -3.29
C ALA A 159 11.79 -5.47 -2.43
N PRO A 160 10.95 -5.65 -1.38
CA PRO A 160 11.03 -6.80 -0.48
C PRO A 160 10.38 -8.08 -1.03
N TYR A 161 10.24 -8.16 -2.36
CA TYR A 161 9.59 -9.25 -3.08
C TYR A 161 10.59 -9.86 -4.07
N GLY A 162 10.48 -11.16 -4.29
CA GLY A 162 11.27 -11.85 -5.31
C GLY A 162 11.55 -13.29 -4.97
N GLN A 163 12.52 -13.85 -5.68
CA GLN A 163 12.94 -15.23 -5.56
C GLN A 163 14.44 -15.31 -5.28
N VAL A 164 14.84 -16.31 -4.50
CA VAL A 164 16.26 -16.69 -4.38
C VAL A 164 16.61 -17.65 -5.53
N THR A 165 17.60 -17.28 -6.33
CA THR A 165 18.17 -18.17 -7.35
C THR A 165 19.27 -19.00 -6.72
N VAL A 166 19.09 -20.32 -6.70
CA VAL A 166 20.07 -21.27 -6.16
C VAL A 166 20.81 -21.95 -7.31
N ASN A 167 22.14 -21.99 -7.26
CA ASN A 167 22.92 -22.83 -8.16
C ASN A 167 22.78 -24.30 -7.73
N GLY A 168 22.01 -25.08 -8.49
CA GLY A 168 21.72 -26.49 -8.19
C GLY A 168 22.95 -27.39 -8.19
N GLU A 169 23.96 -27.11 -9.01
CA GLU A 169 25.19 -27.92 -9.11
C GLU A 169 26.11 -27.74 -7.89
N ARG A 170 26.06 -26.56 -7.25
CA ARG A 170 26.89 -26.23 -6.08
C ARG A 170 26.14 -26.37 -4.76
N CYS A 171 24.81 -26.41 -4.78
CA CYS A 171 24.00 -26.56 -3.59
C CYS A 171 24.20 -27.96 -3.00
N THR A 172 24.69 -28.01 -1.76
CA THR A 172 24.91 -29.28 -1.04
C THR A 172 23.68 -29.74 -0.25
N LEU A 173 22.55 -29.05 -0.36
CA LEU A 173 21.33 -29.29 0.42
C LEU A 173 21.56 -29.27 1.95
N CYS A 174 22.56 -28.54 2.43
CA CYS A 174 22.92 -28.49 3.85
C CYS A 174 21.97 -27.67 4.74
N LEU A 175 20.95 -27.03 4.15
CA LEU A 175 19.99 -26.16 4.85
C LEU A 175 20.63 -24.94 5.55
N GLY A 176 21.86 -24.59 5.21
CA GLY A 176 22.55 -23.42 5.77
C GLY A 176 21.84 -22.11 5.41
N CYS A 177 21.32 -21.97 4.19
CA CYS A 177 20.63 -20.75 3.76
C CYS A 177 19.29 -20.55 4.48
N THR A 178 18.56 -21.62 4.78
CA THR A 178 17.29 -21.57 5.52
C THR A 178 17.52 -21.26 7.00
N SER A 179 18.61 -21.79 7.61
CA SER A 179 18.89 -21.57 9.03
C SER A 179 19.40 -20.16 9.34
N VAL A 180 20.13 -19.53 8.42
CA VAL A 180 20.68 -18.18 8.61
C VAL A 180 19.75 -17.07 8.13
N CYS A 181 18.59 -17.39 7.55
CA CYS A 181 17.67 -16.39 7.00
C CYS A 181 17.03 -15.57 8.13
N PRO A 182 17.47 -14.32 8.39
CA PRO A 182 16.96 -13.56 9.54
C PRO A 182 15.50 -13.16 9.33
N ALA A 183 15.13 -13.01 8.06
CA ALA A 183 13.77 -12.72 7.64
C ALA A 183 12.86 -13.95 7.76
N GLY A 184 13.36 -15.18 7.90
CA GLY A 184 12.51 -16.38 7.80
C GLY A 184 11.76 -16.46 6.47
N ALA A 185 12.39 -16.00 5.39
CA ALA A 185 11.84 -16.07 4.03
C ALA A 185 12.15 -17.42 3.35
N LEU A 186 13.14 -18.15 3.88
CA LEU A 186 13.57 -19.46 3.37
C LEU A 186 13.24 -20.53 4.42
N ASN A 187 12.49 -21.54 4.01
CA ASN A 187 12.13 -22.69 4.85
C ASN A 187 12.65 -23.99 4.25
N ALA A 188 12.99 -24.94 5.11
CA ALA A 188 13.49 -26.26 4.73
C ALA A 188 12.35 -27.26 4.44
N GLY A 189 11.32 -26.82 3.70
CA GLY A 189 10.12 -27.65 3.44
C GLY A 189 9.19 -27.80 4.63
#